data_AF-A0A0G3UXE6-F1
#
_entry.id   AF-A0A0G3UXE6-F1
#
_cell.length_a   1.000
_cell.length_b   1.000
_cell.length_c   1.000
_cell.angle_alpha   90.00
_cell.angle_beta   90.00
_cell.angle_gamma   90.00
#
_symmetry.space_group_name_H-M   'P 1'
#
loop_
_entity.id
_entity.type
_entity.pdbx_description
1 polymer ?
#
loop_
_entity_poly.entity_id
_entity_poly.type
_entity_poly.pdbx_seq_one_letter_code
_entity_poly.pdbx_strand_id
1 'polypeptide(L)'
;MPHIEINNDLPGISGLMAQRPDTGAVLSQLAETLLRSGESPLTRGERELIAAYVSELNCTRFCSASHSAFAAAQLDGGKDLVAAVLADPASAPVSPLLKTLLAVAAEVQAAARPVSDEAIAAARAAGAGDAEIHDTVLIAAAFAMFNRYVNGLATEVPSDPAFYDFAADLIVNHGYGAAA
;
A
#
# COMPACT_ATOMS: atom_id res chain seq x y z
N MET A 1 -9.63 -10.71 -17.86
CA MET A 1 -8.54 -10.89 -18.85
C MET A 1 -7.88 -9.53 -19.03
N PRO A 2 -6.53 -9.47 -19.03
CA PRO A 2 -5.82 -8.23 -19.25
C PRO A 2 -6.18 -7.55 -20.57
N HIS A 3 -6.09 -6.22 -20.63
CA HIS A 3 -6.36 -5.45 -21.85
C HIS A 3 -5.20 -5.46 -22.86
N ILE A 4 -4.04 -5.97 -22.45
CA ILE A 4 -2.85 -6.12 -23.27
C ILE A 4 -2.27 -7.53 -23.10
N GLU A 5 -1.47 -7.96 -24.06
CA GLU A 5 -0.68 -9.19 -23.92
C GLU A 5 0.44 -8.98 -22.89
N ILE A 6 0.53 -9.90 -21.92
CA ILE A 6 1.58 -9.94 -20.89
C ILE A 6 2.31 -11.27 -21.10
N ASN A 7 3.57 -11.21 -21.54
CA ASN A 7 4.35 -12.37 -21.99
C ASN A 7 5.12 -13.06 -20.86
N ASN A 8 4.47 -13.21 -19.70
CA ASN A 8 4.99 -13.87 -18.51
C ASN A 8 3.83 -14.36 -17.62
N ASP A 9 4.14 -15.24 -16.67
CA ASP A 9 3.15 -15.87 -15.80
C ASP A 9 2.98 -15.15 -14.45
N LEU A 10 3.50 -13.92 -14.32
CA LEU A 10 3.43 -13.17 -13.06
C LEU A 10 2.12 -12.39 -12.96
N PRO A 11 1.45 -12.41 -11.79
CA PRO A 11 0.18 -11.71 -11.60
C PRO A 11 0.35 -10.21 -11.36
N GLY A 12 -0.77 -9.49 -11.39
CA GLY A 12 -0.86 -8.13 -10.88
C GLY A 12 0.18 -7.17 -11.45
N ILE A 13 0.74 -6.35 -10.57
CA ILE A 13 1.78 -5.38 -10.96
C ILE A 13 3.11 -6.05 -11.33
N SER A 14 3.41 -7.22 -10.77
CA SER A 14 4.65 -7.95 -11.04
C SER A 14 4.77 -8.33 -12.51
N GLY A 15 3.69 -8.80 -13.13
CA GLY A 15 3.67 -9.10 -14.56
C GLY A 15 3.87 -7.87 -15.44
N LEU A 16 3.31 -6.73 -15.03
CA LEU A 16 3.48 -5.46 -15.72
C LEU A 16 4.91 -4.91 -15.61
N MET A 17 5.54 -5.04 -14.43
CA MET A 17 6.91 -4.62 -14.20
C MET A 17 7.91 -5.50 -14.97
N ALA A 18 7.70 -6.82 -14.99
CA ALA A 18 8.52 -7.75 -15.78
C ALA A 18 8.36 -7.51 -17.30
N GLN A 19 7.17 -7.12 -17.76
CA GLN A 19 6.93 -6.77 -19.16
C GLN A 19 7.67 -5.47 -19.58
N ARG A 20 7.87 -4.53 -18.65
CA ARG A 20 8.53 -3.23 -18.87
C ARG A 20 9.58 -2.95 -17.79
N PRO A 21 10.72 -3.68 -17.83
CA PRO A 21 11.72 -3.63 -16.76
C PRO A 21 12.37 -2.25 -16.60
N ASP A 22 12.42 -1.46 -17.68
CA ASP A 22 12.87 -0.07 -17.68
C ASP A 22 12.07 0.79 -16.69
N THR A 23 10.74 0.71 -16.75
CA THR A 23 9.86 1.39 -15.79
C THR A 23 9.72 0.61 -14.49
N GLY A 24 9.69 -0.72 -14.56
CA GLY A 24 9.51 -1.61 -13.42
C GLY A 24 10.56 -1.39 -12.34
N ALA A 25 11.83 -1.27 -12.72
CA ALA A 25 12.91 -1.01 -11.77
C ALA A 25 12.72 0.29 -10.97
N VAL A 26 12.28 1.38 -11.63
CA VAL A 26 12.05 2.68 -10.98
C VAL A 26 10.85 2.62 -10.04
N LEU A 27 9.76 1.95 -10.48
CA LEU A 27 8.57 1.78 -9.66
C LEU A 27 8.83 0.90 -8.43
N SER A 28 9.59 -0.19 -8.59
CA SER A 28 10.01 -1.04 -7.48
C SER A 28 10.93 -0.32 -6.50
N GLN A 29 11.85 0.53 -7.00
CA GLN A 29 12.69 1.35 -6.13
C GLN A 29 11.85 2.37 -5.33
N LEU A 30 10.84 2.97 -5.94
CA LEU A 30 9.91 3.85 -5.22
C LEU A 30 9.20 3.10 -4.09
N ALA A 31 8.66 1.91 -4.36
CA ALA A 31 8.03 1.07 -3.33
C ALA A 31 9.02 0.66 -2.22
N GLU A 32 10.25 0.27 -2.59
CA GLU A 32 11.32 -0.07 -1.65
C GLU A 32 11.68 1.10 -0.73
N THR A 33 11.79 2.30 -1.28
CA THR A 33 12.07 3.51 -0.49
C THR A 33 10.89 3.83 0.42
N LEU A 34 9.67 3.86 -0.10
CA LEU A 34 8.51 4.26 0.68
C LEU A 34 8.19 3.28 1.80
N LEU A 35 8.21 1.97 1.55
CA LEU A 35 7.62 0.99 2.46
C LEU A 35 8.64 0.27 3.35
N ARG A 36 9.93 0.34 3.00
CA ARG A 36 10.95 -0.50 3.64
C ARG A 36 12.22 0.25 4.04
N SER A 37 12.96 0.77 3.08
CA SER A 37 14.34 1.25 3.27
C SER A 37 14.46 2.74 3.56
N GLY A 38 13.47 3.54 3.17
CA GLY A 38 13.47 4.98 3.42
C GLY A 38 13.30 5.29 4.91
N GLU A 39 13.98 6.34 5.34
CA GLU A 39 13.82 6.93 6.67
C GLU A 39 12.38 7.42 6.83
N SER A 40 11.72 6.97 7.88
CA SER A 40 10.35 7.33 8.18
C SER A 40 10.09 7.18 9.67
N PRO A 41 9.29 8.07 10.29
CA PRO A 41 8.80 7.86 11.64
C PRO A 41 7.76 6.72 11.72
N LEU A 42 7.18 6.32 10.58
CA LEU A 42 6.23 5.21 10.51
C LEU A 42 6.97 3.88 10.41
N THR A 43 6.49 2.88 11.15
CA THR A 43 6.99 1.52 11.02
C THR A 43 6.69 0.97 9.62
N ARG A 44 7.47 -0.03 9.18
CA ARG A 44 7.22 -0.69 7.89
C ARG A 44 5.81 -1.26 7.81
N GLY A 45 5.32 -1.88 8.89
CA GLY A 45 3.96 -2.41 8.96
C GLY A 45 2.88 -1.34 8.81
N GLU A 46 3.04 -0.16 9.41
CA GLU A 46 2.10 0.96 9.27
C GLU A 46 2.08 1.53 7.84
N ARG A 47 3.26 1.61 7.21
CA ARG A 47 3.38 2.06 5.81
C ARG A 47 2.70 1.10 4.84
N GLU A 48 2.90 -0.20 5.03
CA GLU A 48 2.18 -1.25 4.29
C GLU A 48 0.67 -1.19 4.55
N LEU A 49 0.25 -0.90 5.78
CA LEU A 49 -1.18 -0.80 6.12
C LEU A 49 -1.86 0.40 5.43
N ILE A 50 -1.18 1.55 5.33
CA ILE A 50 -1.67 2.70 4.55
C ILE A 50 -1.82 2.32 3.07
N ALA A 51 -0.82 1.64 2.49
CA ALA A 51 -0.85 1.15 1.12
C ALA A 51 -2.01 0.16 0.87
N ALA A 52 -2.23 -0.77 1.81
CA ALA A 52 -3.33 -1.73 1.79
C ALA A 52 -4.69 -1.03 1.83
N TYR A 53 -4.86 -0.07 2.75
CA TYR A 53 -6.12 0.67 2.91
C TYR A 53 -6.48 1.50 1.68
N VAL A 54 -5.52 2.21 1.10
CA VAL A 54 -5.73 2.94 -0.16
C VAL A 54 -6.08 1.99 -1.30
N SER A 55 -5.45 0.81 -1.35
CA SER A 55 -5.74 -0.21 -2.36
C SER A 55 -7.12 -0.84 -2.20
N GLU A 56 -7.59 -0.99 -0.97
CA GLU A 56 -8.95 -1.44 -0.66
C GLU A 56 -9.99 -0.40 -1.13
N LEU A 57 -9.78 0.88 -0.80
CA LEU A 57 -10.66 1.97 -1.27
C LEU A 57 -10.70 2.09 -2.81
N ASN A 58 -9.61 1.75 -3.48
CA ASN A 58 -9.53 1.69 -4.95
C ASN A 58 -10.06 0.37 -5.55
N CYS A 59 -10.57 -0.55 -4.72
CA CYS A 59 -11.00 -1.90 -5.12
C CYS A 59 -9.94 -2.66 -5.93
N THR A 60 -8.65 -2.45 -5.64
CA THR A 60 -7.55 -3.11 -6.35
C THR A 60 -7.14 -4.36 -5.57
N ARG A 61 -7.85 -5.46 -5.80
CA ARG A 61 -7.72 -6.70 -5.01
C ARG A 61 -6.28 -7.21 -4.91
N PHE A 62 -5.51 -7.17 -5.99
CA PHE A 62 -4.11 -7.62 -5.97
C PHE A 62 -3.26 -6.81 -4.99
N CYS A 63 -3.35 -5.49 -5.05
CA CYS A 63 -2.60 -4.60 -4.17
C CYS A 63 -3.14 -4.67 -2.73
N SER A 64 -4.46 -4.64 -2.53
CA SER A 64 -5.08 -4.76 -1.20
C SER A 64 -4.61 -6.05 -0.52
N ALA A 65 -4.76 -7.21 -1.17
CA ALA A 65 -4.37 -8.50 -0.59
C ALA A 65 -2.87 -8.62 -0.33
N SER A 66 -2.02 -8.16 -1.26
CA SER A 66 -0.56 -8.19 -1.09
C SER A 66 -0.11 -7.33 0.09
N HIS A 67 -0.48 -6.05 0.10
CA HIS A 67 -0.05 -5.12 1.15
C HIS A 67 -0.70 -5.44 2.50
N SER A 68 -1.91 -6.02 2.52
CA SER A 68 -2.49 -6.57 3.75
C SER A 68 -1.64 -7.70 4.33
N ALA A 69 -1.16 -8.63 3.51
CA ALA A 69 -0.29 -9.70 3.98
C ALA A 69 1.06 -9.16 4.49
N PHE A 70 1.61 -8.15 3.82
CA PHE A 70 2.89 -7.53 4.19
C PHE A 70 2.77 -6.76 5.51
N ALA A 71 1.67 -6.02 5.69
CA ALA A 71 1.35 -5.35 6.95
C ALA A 71 1.13 -6.37 8.08
N ALA A 72 0.33 -7.41 7.84
CA ALA A 72 0.03 -8.44 8.84
C ALA A 72 1.29 -9.19 9.31
N ALA A 73 2.27 -9.41 8.43
CA ALA A 73 3.54 -10.04 8.80
C ALA A 73 4.43 -9.17 9.71
N GLN A 74 4.15 -7.86 9.81
CA GLN A 74 5.00 -6.89 10.51
C GLN A 74 4.30 -6.19 11.69
N LEU A 75 2.99 -6.41 11.89
CA LEU A 75 2.19 -5.82 12.96
C LEU A 75 1.77 -6.89 13.96
N ASP A 76 1.89 -6.59 15.26
CA ASP A 76 1.59 -7.54 16.35
C ASP A 76 0.17 -8.15 16.28
N GLY A 77 -0.81 -7.39 15.78
CA GLY A 77 -2.19 -7.85 15.63
C GLY A 77 -2.49 -8.64 14.35
N GLY A 78 -1.49 -8.84 13.48
CA GLY A 78 -1.56 -9.72 12.33
C GLY A 78 -2.73 -9.45 11.37
N LYS A 79 -3.26 -10.52 10.78
CA LYS A 79 -4.36 -10.46 9.79
C LYS A 79 -5.64 -9.86 10.36
N ASP A 80 -5.93 -10.10 11.64
CA ASP A 80 -7.14 -9.61 12.30
C ASP A 80 -7.11 -8.09 12.48
N LEU A 81 -5.96 -7.53 12.87
CA LEU A 81 -5.77 -6.08 12.95
C LEU A 81 -5.94 -5.42 11.59
N VAL A 82 -5.30 -5.97 10.56
CA VAL A 82 -5.40 -5.44 9.19
C VAL A 82 -6.84 -5.47 8.71
N ALA A 83 -7.55 -6.59 8.90
CA ALA A 83 -8.96 -6.72 8.54
C ALA A 83 -9.85 -5.70 9.28
N ALA A 84 -9.61 -5.48 10.57
CA ALA A 84 -10.33 -4.47 11.35
C ALA A 84 -10.10 -3.05 10.80
N VAL A 85 -8.86 -2.73 10.44
CA VAL A 85 -8.51 -1.43 9.84
C VAL A 85 -9.16 -1.25 8.48
N LEU A 86 -9.12 -2.25 7.60
CA LEU A 86 -9.74 -2.15 6.27
C LEU A 86 -11.27 -1.99 6.34
N ALA A 87 -11.92 -2.60 7.35
CA ALA A 87 -13.35 -2.49 7.54
C ALA A 87 -13.77 -1.14 8.14
N ASP A 88 -13.08 -0.68 9.18
CA ASP A 88 -13.34 0.60 9.85
C ASP A 88 -12.09 1.10 10.61
N PRO A 89 -11.27 1.97 9.98
CA PRO A 89 -10.08 2.53 10.63
C PRO A 89 -10.38 3.29 11.93
N ALA A 90 -11.56 3.90 12.05
CA ALA A 90 -11.90 4.73 13.20
C ALA A 90 -12.08 3.89 14.47
N SER A 91 -12.65 2.69 14.35
CA SER A 91 -12.84 1.77 15.47
C SER A 91 -11.70 0.76 15.66
N ALA A 92 -10.86 0.55 14.63
CA ALA A 92 -9.77 -0.42 14.68
C ALA A 92 -8.78 -0.22 15.86
N PRO A 93 -8.15 -1.29 16.38
CA PRO A 93 -7.24 -1.21 17.53
C PRO A 93 -5.82 -0.78 17.12
N VAL A 94 -5.71 0.36 16.43
CA VAL A 94 -4.45 1.03 16.08
C VAL A 94 -4.28 2.34 16.85
N SER A 95 -3.07 2.91 16.84
CA SER A 95 -2.79 4.16 17.53
C SER A 95 -3.68 5.32 17.05
N PRO A 96 -4.03 6.30 17.90
CA PRO A 96 -4.79 7.48 17.48
C PRO A 96 -4.14 8.22 16.30
N LEU A 97 -2.80 8.30 16.31
CA LEU A 97 -2.02 8.85 15.21
C LEU A 97 -2.32 8.11 13.90
N LEU A 98 -2.19 6.78 13.87
CA LEU A 98 -2.40 6.03 12.65
C LEU A 98 -3.83 6.15 12.12
N LYS A 99 -4.85 6.24 13.00
CA LYS A 99 -6.24 6.50 12.58
C LYS A 99 -6.36 7.80 11.78
N THR A 100 -5.74 8.86 12.28
CA THR A 100 -5.76 10.18 11.60
C THR A 100 -4.99 10.16 10.28
N LEU A 101 -3.87 9.43 10.21
CA LEU A 101 -3.11 9.27 8.97
C LEU A 101 -3.88 8.44 7.93
N LEU A 102 -4.59 7.41 8.34
CA LEU A 102 -5.47 6.64 7.45
C LEU A 102 -6.62 7.51 6.89
N ALA A 103 -7.16 8.44 7.68
CA ALA A 103 -8.13 9.42 7.19
C ALA A 103 -7.52 10.38 6.17
N VAL A 104 -6.28 10.86 6.40
CA VAL A 104 -5.53 11.66 5.41
C VAL A 104 -5.32 10.86 4.11
N ALA A 105 -4.91 9.59 4.21
CA ALA A 105 -4.72 8.72 3.05
C ALA A 105 -6.01 8.50 2.25
N ALA A 106 -7.15 8.37 2.92
CA ALA A 106 -8.46 8.29 2.26
C ALA A 106 -8.80 9.56 1.47
N GLU A 107 -8.50 10.75 2.01
CA GLU A 107 -8.72 12.00 1.28
C GLU A 107 -7.84 12.12 0.02
N VAL A 108 -6.56 11.74 0.13
CA VAL A 108 -5.62 11.71 -1.01
C VAL A 108 -6.11 10.74 -2.09
N GLN A 109 -6.58 9.56 -1.69
CA GLN A 109 -7.11 8.56 -2.61
C GLN A 109 -8.36 9.07 -3.33
N ALA A 110 -9.27 9.74 -2.62
CA ALA A 110 -10.60 10.09 -3.13
C ALA A 110 -10.56 11.17 -4.23
N ALA A 111 -9.64 12.15 -4.15
CA ALA A 111 -9.57 13.22 -5.13
C ALA A 111 -8.17 13.87 -5.23
N ALA A 112 -7.79 14.27 -6.44
CA ALA A 112 -6.58 15.05 -6.70
C ALA A 112 -6.78 16.54 -6.30
N ARG A 113 -6.93 16.78 -4.99
CA ARG A 113 -7.07 18.10 -4.37
C ARG A 113 -6.28 18.15 -3.07
N PRO A 114 -6.03 19.34 -2.49
CA PRO A 114 -5.45 19.42 -1.16
C PRO A 114 -6.25 18.62 -0.13
N VAL A 115 -5.56 17.89 0.73
CA VAL A 115 -6.15 17.31 1.95
C VAL A 115 -6.73 18.45 2.78
N SER A 116 -7.88 18.20 3.40
CA SER A 116 -8.57 19.20 4.21
C SER A 116 -7.71 19.69 5.38
N ASP A 117 -7.84 20.98 5.69
CA ASP A 117 -7.19 21.57 6.88
C ASP A 117 -7.62 20.87 8.17
N GLU A 118 -8.86 20.35 8.20
CA GLU A 118 -9.40 19.57 9.31
C GLU A 118 -8.65 18.26 9.51
N ALA A 119 -8.44 17.47 8.45
CA ALA A 119 -7.69 16.22 8.54
C ALA A 119 -6.22 16.46 8.93
N ILE A 120 -5.59 17.51 8.40
CA ILE A 120 -4.23 17.90 8.79
C ILE A 120 -4.17 18.34 10.26
N ALA A 121 -5.11 19.16 10.71
CA ALA A 121 -5.18 19.59 12.11
C ALA A 121 -5.41 18.41 13.06
N ALA A 122 -6.29 17.47 12.70
CA ALA A 122 -6.54 16.25 13.46
C ALA A 122 -5.28 15.38 13.56
N ALA A 123 -4.56 15.18 12.46
CA ALA A 123 -3.30 14.43 12.47
C ALA A 123 -2.25 15.08 13.36
N ARG A 124 -2.08 16.41 13.28
CA ARG A 124 -1.16 17.15 14.14
C ARG A 124 -1.56 17.07 15.62
N ALA A 125 -2.84 17.15 15.93
CA ALA A 125 -3.35 16.98 17.30
C ALA A 125 -3.09 15.56 17.85
N ALA A 126 -3.03 14.55 16.98
CA ALA A 126 -2.66 13.17 17.33
C ALA A 126 -1.13 12.93 17.37
N GLY A 127 -0.32 13.97 17.13
CA GLY A 127 1.14 13.92 17.22
C GLY A 127 1.88 13.83 15.88
N ALA A 128 1.20 13.96 14.74
CA ALA A 128 1.86 13.92 13.44
C ALA A 128 2.78 15.14 13.24
N GLY A 129 4.04 14.88 12.90
CA GLY A 129 4.96 15.86 12.34
C GLY A 129 4.82 15.96 10.82
N ASP A 130 5.70 16.75 10.22
CA ASP A 130 5.70 16.95 8.77
C ASP A 130 6.10 15.67 8.02
N ALA A 131 6.96 14.83 8.60
CA ALA A 131 7.41 13.58 8.00
C ALA A 131 6.27 12.53 7.94
N GLU A 132 5.51 12.34 9.02
CA GLU A 132 4.35 11.42 9.04
C GLU A 132 3.32 11.82 7.98
N ILE A 133 3.01 13.11 7.87
CA ILE A 133 2.06 13.63 6.89
C ILE A 133 2.60 13.45 5.47
N HIS A 134 3.86 13.82 5.24
CA HIS A 134 4.52 13.68 3.95
C HIS A 134 4.49 12.23 3.47
N ASP A 135 4.94 11.30 4.30
CA ASP A 135 5.03 9.89 3.94
C ASP A 135 3.65 9.29 3.71
N THR A 136 2.67 9.64 4.55
CA THR A 136 1.27 9.20 4.37
C THR A 136 0.71 9.67 3.03
N VAL A 137 0.88 10.95 2.69
CA VAL A 137 0.38 11.51 1.43
C VAL A 137 1.09 10.88 0.24
N LEU A 138 2.42 10.71 0.30
CA LEU A 138 3.20 10.16 -0.79
C LEU A 138 2.92 8.66 -1.01
N ILE A 139 2.80 7.88 0.07
CA ILE A 139 2.35 6.47 0.01
C ILE A 139 0.97 6.42 -0.63
N ALA A 140 0.00 7.19 -0.14
CA ALA A 140 -1.36 7.17 -0.69
C ALA A 140 -1.41 7.55 -2.18
N ALA A 141 -0.65 8.57 -2.60
CA ALA A 141 -0.56 8.98 -3.99
C ALA A 141 0.10 7.90 -4.87
N ALA A 142 1.21 7.32 -4.42
CA ALA A 142 1.92 6.25 -5.13
C ALA A 142 1.04 5.01 -5.29
N PHE A 143 0.32 4.62 -4.24
CA PHE A 143 -0.59 3.48 -4.30
C PHE A 143 -1.81 3.76 -5.16
N ALA A 144 -2.36 4.97 -5.16
CA ALA A 144 -3.39 5.34 -6.11
C ALA A 144 -2.88 5.29 -7.58
N MET A 145 -1.60 5.57 -7.84
CA MET A 145 -0.99 5.37 -9.16
C MET A 145 -0.82 3.89 -9.50
N PHE A 146 -0.22 3.08 -8.61
CA PHE A 146 -0.04 1.63 -8.81
C PHE A 146 -1.37 0.92 -9.02
N ASN A 147 -2.38 1.25 -8.22
CA ASN A 147 -3.72 0.71 -8.34
C ASN A 147 -4.36 1.01 -9.70
N ARG A 148 -4.24 2.25 -10.19
CA ARG A 148 -4.71 2.61 -11.53
C ARG A 148 -3.96 1.88 -12.63
N TYR A 149 -2.67 1.59 -12.45
CA TYR A 149 -1.90 0.81 -13.41
C TYR A 149 -2.39 -0.65 -13.49
N VAL A 150 -2.58 -1.29 -12.33
CA VAL A 150 -3.09 -2.67 -12.19
C VAL A 150 -4.53 -2.78 -12.72
N ASN A 151 -5.45 -1.98 -12.20
CA ASN A 151 -6.86 -2.02 -12.59
C ASN A 151 -7.06 -1.56 -14.03
N GLY A 152 -6.34 -0.53 -14.47
CA GLY A 152 -6.45 0.02 -15.82
C GLY A 152 -6.05 -0.96 -16.92
N LEU A 153 -5.29 -2.00 -16.59
CA LEU A 153 -4.92 -3.08 -17.52
C LEU A 153 -5.60 -4.41 -17.21
N ALA A 154 -6.48 -4.46 -16.21
CA ALA A 154 -7.24 -5.65 -15.81
C ALA A 154 -6.36 -6.90 -15.59
N THR A 155 -5.21 -6.72 -14.92
CA THR A 155 -4.23 -7.79 -14.63
C THR A 155 -4.84 -8.95 -13.86
N GLU A 156 -4.23 -10.12 -13.96
CA GLU A 156 -4.66 -11.29 -13.21
C GLU A 156 -4.47 -11.11 -11.69
N VAL A 157 -5.41 -11.66 -10.91
CA VAL A 157 -5.40 -11.60 -9.45
C VAL A 157 -5.44 -13.02 -8.89
N PRO A 158 -4.39 -13.47 -8.19
CA PRO A 158 -4.36 -14.80 -7.57
C PRO A 158 -5.54 -14.99 -6.62
N SER A 159 -6.20 -16.14 -6.73
CA SER A 159 -7.30 -16.53 -5.85
C SER A 159 -6.81 -17.22 -4.57
N ASP A 160 -5.67 -17.89 -4.62
CA ASP A 160 -5.09 -18.63 -3.51
C ASP A 160 -4.47 -17.68 -2.47
N PRO A 161 -4.95 -17.65 -1.21
CA PRO A 161 -4.35 -16.87 -0.14
C PRO A 161 -2.87 -17.20 0.13
N ALA A 162 -2.44 -18.45 -0.12
CA ALA A 162 -1.06 -18.87 0.13
C ALA A 162 -0.05 -18.12 -0.74
N PHE A 163 -0.47 -17.61 -1.91
CA PHE A 163 0.35 -16.75 -2.75
C PHE A 163 0.79 -15.49 -1.99
N TYR A 164 -0.13 -14.83 -1.27
CA TYR A 164 0.16 -13.58 -0.58
C TYR A 164 0.99 -13.80 0.68
N ASP A 165 0.83 -14.94 1.35
CA ASP A 165 1.68 -15.32 2.49
C ASP A 165 3.13 -15.56 2.02
N PHE A 166 3.34 -16.23 0.88
CA PHE A 166 4.66 -16.39 0.28
C PHE A 166 5.25 -15.04 -0.17
N ALA A 167 4.45 -14.20 -0.83
CA ALA A 167 4.88 -12.87 -1.26
C ALA A 167 5.28 -12.00 -0.05
N ALA A 168 4.58 -12.14 1.08
CA ALA A 168 4.91 -11.43 2.31
C ALA A 168 6.29 -11.81 2.82
N ASP A 169 6.62 -13.11 2.90
CA ASP A 169 7.96 -13.55 3.31
C ASP A 169 9.04 -12.97 2.40
N LEU A 170 8.82 -12.99 1.07
CA LEU A 170 9.77 -12.45 0.11
C LEU A 170 9.99 -10.94 0.31
N ILE A 171 8.92 -10.13 0.33
CA ILE A 171 9.02 -8.67 0.43
C ILE A 171 9.52 -8.23 1.80
N VAL A 172 9.04 -8.87 2.88
CA VAL A 172 9.41 -8.51 4.25
C VAL A 172 10.88 -8.81 4.54
N ASN A 173 11.47 -9.81 3.88
CA ASN A 173 12.88 -10.17 4.09
C ASN A 173 13.83 -9.60 3.03
N HIS A 174 13.41 -9.57 1.75
CA HIS A 174 14.29 -9.26 0.61
C HIS A 174 13.95 -7.94 -0.10
N GLY A 175 12.79 -7.34 0.19
CA GLY A 175 12.38 -6.06 -0.39
C GLY A 175 11.82 -6.15 -1.81
N TYR A 176 11.44 -5.00 -2.36
CA TYR A 176 10.76 -4.86 -3.64
C TYR A 176 11.68 -4.99 -4.85
N GLY A 177 13.00 -4.86 -4.66
CA GLY A 177 14.00 -5.03 -5.72
C GLY A 177 14.25 -6.48 -6.12
N ALA A 178 13.90 -7.44 -5.26
CA ALA A 178 14.04 -8.88 -5.54
C ALA A 178 12.84 -9.47 -6.29
N ALA A 179 11.75 -8.71 -6.40
CA ALA A 179 10.50 -9.12 -7.05
C ALA A 179 10.34 -8.52 -8.48
N ALA A 180 11.39 -7.88 -9.00
CA ALA A 180 11.47 -7.28 -10.32
C ALA A 180 12.20 -8.18 -11.32
#